data_AF-A0A349VTB1-F1
#
_entry.id   AF-A0A349VTB1-F1
#
_cell.length_a   1.000
_cell.length_b   1.000
_cell.length_c   1.000
_cell.angle_alpha   90.00
_cell.angle_beta   90.00
_cell.angle_gamma   90.00
#
_symmetry.space_group_name_H-M   'P 1'
#
loop_
_entity.id
_entity.type
_entity.pdbx_description
1 polymer ?
#
loop_
_entity_poly.entity_id
_entity_poly.type
_entity_poly.pdbx_seq_one_letter_code
_entity_poly.pdbx_strand_id
1 'polypeptide(L)'
;MSIGVMALGISLSANAQSIQSEKEVKGEKEVKIIAANQVWSYHGTSSDSPTDPSKYSLGPSEECEGAKQTVCQINAPANPSNPSQPDMTALVTPSGSSTPTTIALRISTANSSKTPNETVTDFRPF
;
A
#
# COMPACT_ATOMS: atom_id res chain seq x y z
N MET A 1 81.33 -17.20 17.80
CA MET A 1 80.78 -16.12 16.95
C MET A 1 79.58 -16.68 16.22
N SER A 2 78.38 -16.23 16.54
CA SER A 2 77.20 -16.55 15.75
C SER A 2 76.26 -15.35 15.81
N ILE A 3 76.03 -14.74 14.64
CA ILE A 3 75.20 -13.57 14.38
C ILE A 3 74.21 -13.99 13.28
N GLY A 4 72.94 -13.57 13.40
CA GLY A 4 71.93 -13.60 12.33
C GLY A 4 70.64 -14.28 12.77
N VAL A 5 69.75 -13.66 13.55
CA VAL A 5 68.68 -12.69 13.18
C VAL A 5 67.60 -13.27 12.25
N MET A 6 66.35 -13.35 12.73
CA MET A 6 65.23 -12.53 12.20
C MET A 6 63.94 -12.75 13.01
N ALA A 7 63.43 -11.63 13.53
CA ALA A 7 62.17 -11.50 14.24
C ALA A 7 61.02 -11.33 13.24
N LEU A 8 59.86 -11.93 13.53
CA LEU A 8 58.55 -11.40 13.12
C LEU A 8 57.57 -11.67 14.26
N GLY A 9 57.41 -10.67 15.13
CA GLY A 9 56.40 -10.66 16.17
C GLY A 9 55.04 -10.26 15.58
N ILE A 10 54.05 -11.11 15.72
CA ILE A 10 52.65 -10.77 15.46
C ILE A 10 52.01 -10.48 16.82
N SER A 11 51.99 -9.21 17.20
CA SER A 11 51.20 -8.72 18.32
C SER A 11 49.84 -8.23 17.78
N LEU A 12 48.83 -9.09 17.80
CA LEU A 12 47.44 -8.69 17.65
C LEU A 12 46.83 -8.62 19.04
N SER A 13 46.74 -7.40 19.56
CA SER A 13 46.06 -7.06 20.80
C SER A 13 44.58 -7.40 20.69
N ALA A 14 44.10 -8.32 21.52
CA ALA A 14 42.68 -8.59 21.69
C ALA A 14 42.07 -7.50 22.60
N ASN A 15 41.73 -6.35 22.02
CA ASN A 15 40.84 -5.39 22.66
C ASN A 15 39.40 -5.73 22.26
N ALA A 16 38.72 -6.44 23.16
CA ALA A 16 37.28 -6.63 23.13
C ALA A 16 36.56 -5.28 23.15
N GLN A 17 35.90 -4.92 22.05
CA GLN A 17 34.84 -3.92 22.05
C GLN A 17 33.55 -4.62 21.65
N SER A 18 32.70 -4.76 22.66
CA SER A 18 31.29 -5.06 22.60
C SER A 18 30.62 -4.40 21.41
N ILE A 19 30.34 -5.17 20.36
CA ILE A 19 29.26 -4.85 19.43
C ILE A 19 28.05 -5.59 19.97
N GLN A 20 27.28 -4.84 20.75
CA GLN A 20 25.87 -5.07 21.01
C GLN A 20 25.27 -5.43 19.66
N SER A 21 24.92 -6.71 19.45
CA SER A 21 24.10 -7.11 18.32
C SER A 21 22.73 -6.52 18.60
N GLU A 22 22.58 -5.26 18.21
CA GLU A 22 21.31 -4.62 18.01
C GLU A 22 20.52 -5.58 17.15
N LYS A 23 19.43 -6.05 17.74
CA LYS A 23 18.34 -6.76 17.11
C LYS A 23 17.98 -5.98 15.87
N GLU A 24 18.60 -6.33 14.75
CA GLU A 24 18.18 -5.91 13.44
C GLU A 24 16.80 -6.56 13.30
N VAL A 25 15.78 -5.78 13.67
CA VAL A 25 14.43 -5.99 13.22
C VAL A 25 14.57 -5.92 11.71
N LYS A 26 14.78 -7.11 11.13
CA LYS A 26 14.46 -7.42 9.77
C LYS A 26 12.96 -7.12 9.68
N GLY A 27 12.66 -5.84 9.51
CA GLY A 27 11.43 -5.38 8.95
C GLY A 27 11.41 -6.10 7.64
N GLU A 28 10.71 -7.22 7.63
CA GLU A 28 10.13 -7.78 6.44
C GLU A 28 9.42 -6.58 5.82
N LYS A 29 10.13 -5.90 4.92
CA LYS A 29 9.51 -5.17 3.85
C LYS A 29 8.82 -6.29 3.11
N GLU A 30 7.63 -6.64 3.60
CA GLU A 30 6.62 -7.35 2.86
C GLU A 30 6.54 -6.52 1.59
N VAL A 31 7.26 -6.98 0.57
CA VAL A 31 7.03 -6.54 -0.79
C VAL A 31 5.67 -7.16 -1.07
N LYS A 32 4.63 -6.51 -0.53
CA LYS A 32 3.26 -6.71 -0.92
C LYS A 32 3.35 -6.46 -2.41
N ILE A 33 3.37 -7.53 -3.19
CA ILE A 33 3.30 -7.46 -4.64
C ILE A 33 2.05 -6.64 -4.84
N ILE A 34 2.21 -5.35 -5.16
CA ILE A 34 1.07 -4.49 -5.43
C ILE A 34 0.52 -5.09 -6.72
N ALA A 35 -0.50 -5.94 -6.58
CA ALA A 35 -1.26 -6.41 -7.72
C ALA A 35 -1.62 -5.15 -8.52
N ALA A 36 -1.43 -5.17 -9.84
CA ALA A 36 -1.71 -3.99 -10.65
C ALA A 36 -3.13 -3.50 -10.33
N ASN A 37 -3.29 -2.18 -10.17
CA ASN A 37 -4.60 -1.63 -9.89
C ASN A 37 -5.54 -1.96 -11.05
N GLN A 38 -6.77 -2.29 -10.70
CA GLN A 38 -7.85 -2.62 -11.62
C GLN A 38 -8.98 -1.63 -11.41
N VAL A 39 -9.78 -1.42 -12.46
CA VAL A 39 -10.98 -0.59 -12.39
C VAL A 39 -12.11 -1.43 -11.84
N TRP A 40 -12.77 -0.92 -10.79
CA TRP A 40 -13.92 -1.53 -10.15
C TRP A 40 -15.11 -0.59 -10.18
N SER A 41 -16.27 -1.10 -10.54
CA SER A 41 -17.54 -0.39 -10.54
C SER A 41 -18.31 -0.66 -9.25
N TYR A 42 -18.77 0.41 -8.59
CA TYR A 42 -19.63 0.34 -7.42
C TYR A 42 -21.09 0.13 -7.85
N HIS A 43 -21.72 -0.91 -7.31
CA HIS A 43 -23.12 -1.26 -7.57
C HIS A 43 -24.00 -1.19 -6.31
N GLY A 44 -23.49 -0.63 -5.20
CA GLY A 44 -24.26 -0.46 -3.98
C GLY A 44 -25.30 0.68 -4.04
N THR A 45 -26.29 0.61 -3.16
CA THR A 45 -27.38 1.59 -3.03
C THR A 45 -27.00 2.74 -2.08
N SER A 46 -27.93 3.68 -1.85
CA SER A 46 -27.76 4.78 -0.89
C SER A 46 -27.66 4.34 0.57
N SER A 47 -28.07 3.11 0.89
CA SER A 47 -27.94 2.53 2.22
C SER A 47 -26.64 1.74 2.41
N ASP A 48 -25.91 1.49 1.33
CA ASP A 48 -24.67 0.71 1.35
C ASP A 48 -23.44 1.61 1.55
N SER A 49 -22.39 1.06 2.16
CA SER A 49 -21.12 1.76 2.30
C SER A 49 -20.29 1.65 1.03
N PRO A 50 -19.74 2.74 0.47
CA PRO A 50 -18.80 2.67 -0.64
C PRO A 50 -17.47 2.03 -0.24
N THR A 51 -17.20 1.79 1.05
CA THR A 51 -16.02 1.04 1.49
C THR A 51 -16.27 -0.46 1.60
N ASP A 52 -17.48 -0.94 1.31
CA ASP A 52 -17.79 -2.36 1.30
C ASP A 52 -17.27 -2.99 -0.01
N PRO A 53 -16.25 -3.87 0.03
CA PRO A 53 -15.69 -4.49 -1.16
C PRO A 53 -16.67 -5.41 -1.89
N SER A 54 -17.72 -5.92 -1.21
CA SER A 54 -18.73 -6.79 -1.83
C SER A 54 -19.67 -6.06 -2.79
N LYS A 55 -19.67 -4.72 -2.73
CA LYS A 55 -20.49 -3.85 -3.59
C LYS A 55 -19.78 -3.46 -4.89
N TYR A 56 -18.64 -4.06 -5.18
CA TYR A 56 -17.85 -3.77 -6.37
C TYR A 56 -17.85 -4.94 -7.35
N SER A 57 -17.74 -4.63 -8.63
CA SER A 57 -17.50 -5.62 -9.69
C SER A 57 -16.35 -5.17 -10.57
N LEU A 58 -15.66 -6.13 -11.18
CA LEU A 58 -14.52 -5.85 -12.04
C LEU A 58 -14.98 -5.25 -13.36
N GLY A 59 -14.40 -4.12 -13.75
CA GLY A 59 -14.67 -3.44 -15.00
C GLY A 59 -15.14 -2.01 -14.82
N PRO A 60 -15.16 -1.23 -15.93
CA PRO A 60 -15.74 0.09 -15.91
C PRO A 60 -17.26 0.03 -15.81
N SER A 61 -17.86 1.10 -15.29
CA SER A 61 -19.31 1.29 -15.32
C SER A 61 -19.66 2.31 -16.40
N GLU A 62 -20.69 2.02 -17.19
CA GLU A 62 -21.25 2.97 -18.18
C GLU A 62 -22.19 4.00 -17.51
N GLU A 63 -22.52 3.80 -16.23
CA GLU A 63 -23.53 4.58 -15.49
C GLU A 63 -22.92 5.64 -14.57
N CYS A 64 -21.65 6.02 -14.78
CA CYS A 64 -20.95 7.00 -13.95
C CYS A 64 -21.22 8.47 -14.30
N GLU A 65 -22.32 8.74 -15.01
CA GLU A 65 -22.68 10.07 -15.45
C GLU A 65 -23.79 10.67 -14.57
N GLY A 66 -23.77 11.99 -14.38
CA GLY A 66 -24.81 12.72 -13.66
C GLY A 66 -24.35 13.37 -12.35
N ALA A 67 -25.26 13.48 -11.38
CA ALA A 67 -25.00 14.18 -10.13
C ALA A 67 -24.00 13.40 -9.25
N LYS A 68 -22.97 14.07 -8.72
CA LYS A 68 -21.94 13.43 -7.87
C LYS A 68 -22.48 13.12 -6.46
N GLN A 69 -23.23 12.03 -6.30
CA GLN A 69 -23.84 11.66 -5.02
C GLN A 69 -23.13 10.51 -4.32
N THR A 70 -22.62 9.53 -5.07
CA THR A 70 -21.84 8.41 -4.51
C THR A 70 -20.70 8.01 -5.44
N VAL A 71 -19.76 7.23 -4.92
CA VAL A 71 -18.66 6.66 -5.69
C VAL A 71 -19.24 5.78 -6.79
N CYS A 72 -18.71 5.91 -8.01
CA CYS A 72 -19.09 5.06 -9.13
C CYS A 72 -17.97 4.10 -9.51
N GLN A 73 -16.75 4.60 -9.62
CA GLN A 73 -15.60 3.79 -10.00
C GLN A 73 -14.41 4.05 -9.10
N ILE A 74 -13.67 2.98 -8.84
CA ILE A 74 -12.40 3.03 -8.13
C ILE A 74 -11.31 2.31 -8.91
N ASN A 75 -10.08 2.74 -8.69
CA ASN A 75 -8.87 2.10 -9.13
C ASN A 75 -8.16 1.52 -7.90
N ALA A 76 -8.18 0.19 -7.77
CA ALA A 76 -7.66 -0.51 -6.61
C ALA A 76 -7.12 -1.90 -7.00
N PRO A 77 -6.12 -2.43 -6.28
CA PRO A 77 -5.66 -3.79 -6.51
C PRO A 77 -6.73 -4.82 -6.09
N ALA A 78 -6.70 -6.02 -6.66
CA ALA A 78 -7.56 -7.11 -6.23
C ALA A 78 -7.15 -7.63 -4.85
N ASN A 79 -8.13 -8.07 -4.04
CA ASN A 79 -7.87 -8.65 -2.73
C ASN A 79 -7.17 -10.02 -2.87
N PRO A 80 -6.01 -10.23 -2.22
CA PRO A 80 -5.25 -11.47 -2.36
C PRO A 80 -6.01 -12.70 -1.85
N SER A 81 -6.92 -12.53 -0.89
CA SER A 81 -7.77 -13.60 -0.35
C SER A 81 -9.08 -13.77 -1.12
N ASN A 82 -9.52 -12.74 -1.85
CA ASN A 82 -10.71 -12.79 -2.69
C ASN A 82 -10.53 -11.94 -3.96
N PRO A 83 -9.95 -12.49 -5.04
CA PRO A 83 -9.63 -11.73 -6.25
C PRO A 83 -10.83 -11.15 -6.99
N SER A 84 -12.06 -11.54 -6.63
CA SER A 84 -13.30 -10.98 -7.18
C SER A 84 -13.70 -9.65 -6.54
N GLN A 85 -12.89 -9.13 -5.60
CA GLN A 85 -13.16 -7.91 -4.85
C GLN A 85 -11.90 -7.03 -4.79
N PRO A 86 -12.06 -5.70 -4.68
CA PRO A 86 -10.95 -4.79 -4.43
C PRO A 86 -10.34 -4.98 -3.03
N ASP A 87 -9.03 -4.80 -2.89
CA ASP A 87 -8.33 -4.75 -1.61
C ASP A 87 -8.50 -3.37 -0.95
N MET A 88 -9.51 -3.27 -0.09
CA MET A 88 -9.77 -2.05 0.69
C MET A 88 -8.65 -1.71 1.70
N THR A 89 -7.78 -2.67 2.02
CA THR A 89 -6.64 -2.51 2.93
C THR A 89 -5.34 -2.17 2.20
N ALA A 90 -5.35 -2.19 0.86
CA ALA A 90 -4.17 -1.82 0.09
C ALA A 90 -3.76 -0.38 0.40
N LEU A 91 -2.45 -0.19 0.48
CA LEU A 91 -1.86 1.10 0.72
C LEU A 91 -1.62 1.80 -0.61
N VAL A 92 -2.05 3.06 -0.66
CA VAL A 92 -1.83 4.00 -1.75
C VAL A 92 -1.19 5.26 -1.16
N THR A 93 -0.22 5.81 -1.87
CA THR A 93 0.40 7.08 -1.49
C THR A 93 -0.32 8.21 -2.24
N PRO A 94 -1.07 9.08 -1.54
CA PRO A 94 -1.79 10.16 -2.19
C PRO A 94 -0.84 11.15 -2.88
N SER A 95 -1.25 11.68 -4.02
CA SER A 95 -0.49 12.75 -4.68
C SER A 95 -0.33 13.95 -3.74
N GLY A 96 0.91 14.39 -3.51
CA GLY A 96 1.22 15.49 -2.59
C GLY A 96 1.36 15.10 -1.11
N SER A 97 1.31 13.80 -0.79
CA SER A 97 1.58 13.28 0.56
C SER A 97 2.67 12.21 0.52
N SER A 98 3.53 12.20 1.54
CA SER A 98 4.50 11.12 1.76
C SER A 98 3.97 10.01 2.66
N THR A 99 2.75 10.15 3.18
CA THR A 99 2.14 9.21 4.11
C THR A 99 1.21 8.27 3.34
N PRO A 100 1.50 6.95 3.31
CA PRO A 100 0.60 5.96 2.73
C PRO A 100 -0.73 5.93 3.49
N THR A 101 -1.81 5.66 2.78
CA THR A 101 -3.14 5.50 3.35
C THR A 101 -3.88 4.36 2.67
N THR A 102 -4.98 3.90 3.26
CA THR A 102 -5.73 2.77 2.70
C THR A 102 -6.66 3.22 1.59
N ILE A 103 -6.93 2.31 0.64
CA ILE A 103 -7.96 2.48 -0.39
C ILE A 103 -9.32 2.85 0.26
N ALA A 104 -9.73 2.18 1.33
CA ALA A 104 -10.95 2.51 2.06
C ALA A 104 -11.00 3.96 2.56
N LEU A 105 -9.87 4.50 3.04
CA LEU A 105 -9.82 5.89 3.51
C LEU A 105 -9.90 6.86 2.32
N ARG A 106 -9.19 6.58 1.22
CA ARG A 106 -9.30 7.41 -0.01
C ARG A 106 -10.71 7.46 -0.56
N ILE A 107 -11.40 6.32 -0.56
CA ILE A 107 -12.82 6.22 -0.96
C ILE A 107 -13.68 7.08 -0.04
N SER A 108 -13.52 6.96 1.29
CA SER A 108 -14.29 7.75 2.26
C SER A 108 -14.05 9.27 2.10
N THR A 109 -12.80 9.68 1.86
CA THR A 109 -12.44 11.09 1.65
C THR A 109 -13.03 11.65 0.36
N ALA A 110 -12.90 10.91 -0.75
CA ALA A 110 -13.51 11.29 -2.02
C ALA A 110 -15.04 11.32 -1.93
N ASN A 111 -15.65 10.32 -1.29
CA ASN A 111 -17.09 10.27 -1.10
C ASN A 111 -17.62 11.41 -0.21
N SER A 112 -16.84 11.86 0.78
CA SER A 112 -17.25 12.98 1.65
C SER A 112 -17.12 14.33 0.94
N SER A 113 -16.04 14.51 0.17
CA SER A 113 -15.77 15.77 -0.56
C SER A 113 -16.41 15.84 -1.95
N LYS A 114 -17.00 14.74 -2.43
CA LYS A 114 -17.50 14.55 -3.81
C LYS A 114 -16.47 14.93 -4.89
N THR A 115 -15.19 14.75 -4.56
CA THR A 115 -14.07 15.12 -5.42
C THR A 115 -13.24 13.87 -5.75
N PRO A 116 -12.92 13.62 -7.04
CA PRO A 116 -12.11 12.48 -7.44
C PRO A 116 -10.69 12.52 -6.86
N ASN A 117 -10.06 11.36 -6.78
CA ASN A 117 -8.66 11.20 -6.42
C ASN A 117 -8.02 10.01 -7.16
N GLU A 118 -6.79 9.63 -6.82
CA GLU A 118 -6.08 8.51 -7.47
C GLU A 118 -6.76 7.14 -7.28
N THR A 119 -7.66 7.03 -6.30
CA THR A 119 -8.46 5.83 -6.04
C THR A 119 -9.85 5.98 -6.64
N VAL A 120 -10.62 7.02 -6.30
CA VAL A 120 -11.97 7.25 -6.84
C VAL A 120 -11.87 8.08 -8.11
N THR A 121 -12.15 7.46 -9.26
CA THR A 121 -12.06 8.16 -10.55
C THR A 121 -13.34 8.91 -10.86
N ASP A 122 -14.51 8.34 -10.52
CA ASP A 122 -15.81 8.87 -10.90
C ASP A 122 -16.90 8.70 -9.84
N PHE A 123 -17.98 9.49 -10.00
CA PHE A 123 -19.15 9.51 -9.12
C PHE A 123 -20.43 9.36 -9.93
N ARG A 124 -21.48 8.85 -9.30
CA ARG A 124 -22.80 8.66 -9.91
C ARG A 124 -23.93 9.23 -9.04
N PRO A 125 -25.12 9.49 -9.63
CA PRO A 125 -26.35 9.68 -8.87
C PRO A 125 -26.76 8.36 -8.19
N PHE A 126 -27.67 8.44 -7.23
CA PHE A 126 -28.34 7.27 -6.66
C PHE A 126 -29.52 6.80 -7.52
#